data_AF-A0A920QFX6-F1
#
_entry.id   AF-A0A920QFX6-F1
#
_cell.length_a   1.000
_cell.length_b   1.000
_cell.length_c   1.000
_cell.angle_alpha   90.00
_cell.angle_beta   90.00
_cell.angle_gamma   90.00
#
_symmetry.space_group_name_H-M   'P 1'
#
loop_
_entity.id
_entity.type
_entity.pdbx_description
1 polymer ?
#
loop_
_entity_poly.entity_id
_entity_poly.type
_entity_poly.pdbx_seq_one_letter_code
_entity_poly.pdbx_strand_id
1 'polypeptide(L)' 'MKRADIAALFADPEAPGKGRMTSCISGWTCYTINLVKHKVYGLDKFYTNFDPGLGGALMRL' A
#
# COMPACT_ATOMS: atom_id res chain seq x y z
N MET A 1 -4.29 0.71 13.31
CA MET A 1 -4.16 0.22 11.92
C MET A 1 -4.43 -1.29 11.76
N LYS A 2 -4.04 -2.20 12.67
CA LYS A 2 -4.33 -3.66 12.57
C LYS A 2 -5.79 -4.08 12.82
N ARG A 3 -6.77 -3.29 12.36
CA ARG A 3 -8.20 -3.60 12.49
C ARG A 3 -8.87 -3.46 11.13
N ALA A 4 -9.78 -4.38 10.84
CA ALA A 4 -10.49 -4.43 9.56
C ALA A 4 -11.44 -3.22 9.36
N ASP A 5 -12.05 -2.72 10.43
CA ASP A 5 -12.92 -1.54 10.38
C ASP A 5 -12.14 -0.27 10.03
N ILE A 6 -10.91 -0.13 10.54
CA ILE A 6 -10.02 0.99 10.18
C ILE A 6 -9.51 0.82 8.75
N ALA A 7 -9.20 -0.40 8.31
CA ALA A 7 -8.78 -0.66 6.93
C ALA A 7 -9.90 -0.37 5.91
N ALA A 8 -11.17 -0.61 6.27
CA ALA A 8 -12.33 -0.32 5.44
C ALA A 8 -12.50 1.19 5.14
N LEU A 9 -12.04 2.08 6.04
CA LEU A 9 -12.02 3.52 5.78
C LEU A 9 -11.10 3.90 4.61
N PHE A 10 -10.10 3.06 4.34
CA PHE A 10 -9.12 3.26 3.28
C PHE A 10 -9.30 2.24 2.16
N ALA A 11 -10.53 1.80 1.86
CA ALA A 11 -10.80 0.69 0.94
C ALA A 11 -9.99 0.78 -0.37
N ASP A 12 -9.34 -0.33 -0.71
CA ASP A 12 -8.58 -0.48 -1.96
C ASP A 12 -9.52 -0.96 -3.09
N PRO A 13 -9.76 -0.15 -4.14
CA PRO A 13 -10.59 -0.59 -5.27
C PRO A 13 -9.98 -1.74 -6.08
N GLU A 14 -8.67 -1.98 -5.97
CA GLU A 14 -7.97 -3.07 -6.66
C GLU A 14 -7.87 -4.35 -5.80
N ALA A 15 -8.10 -4.24 -4.49
CA ALA A 15 -8.04 -5.36 -3.55
C ALA A 15 -9.23 -5.32 -2.57
N PRO A 16 -10.41 -5.84 -2.96
CA PRO A 16 -11.60 -5.85 -2.13
C PRO A 16 -11.35 -6.49 -0.76
N GLY A 17 -11.71 -5.78 0.31
CA GLY A 17 -11.53 -6.25 1.70
C GLY A 17 -10.21 -5.82 2.35
N LYS A 18 -9.33 -5.12 1.64
CA LYS A 18 -8.15 -4.47 2.21
C LYS A 18 -8.22 -2.95 2.05
N GLY A 19 -7.50 -2.25 2.92
CA GLY A 19 -7.24 -0.83 2.78
C GLY A 19 -6.04 -0.57 1.84
N ARG A 20 -5.97 0.61 1.25
CA ARG A 20 -4.86 1.06 0.42
C ARG A 20 -3.95 1.95 1.26
N MET A 21 -2.67 1.60 1.35
CA MET A 21 -1.64 2.46 1.91
C MET A 21 -0.72 2.95 0.79
N THR A 22 -0.85 4.23 0.44
CA THR A 22 0.03 4.86 -0.56
C THR A 22 1.44 4.95 -0.01
N SER A 23 2.37 4.31 -0.71
CA SER A 23 3.77 4.19 -0.33
C SER A 23 4.64 5.10 -1.19
N CYS A 24 5.85 4.67 -1.51
CA CYS A 24 6.75 5.33 -2.45
C CYS A 24 6.72 4.68 -3.83
N ILE A 25 7.36 5.36 -4.80
CA ILE A 25 7.60 4.81 -6.13
C ILE A 25 8.45 3.54 -6.02
N SER A 26 8.05 2.46 -6.70
CA SER A 26 8.85 1.23 -6.78
C SER A 26 10.27 1.53 -7.27
N GLY A 27 11.27 1.00 -6.57
CA GLY A 27 12.69 1.28 -6.83
C GLY A 27 13.30 2.37 -5.93
N TRP A 28 12.49 3.15 -5.21
CA TRP A 28 13.00 4.06 -4.18
C TRP A 28 13.25 3.33 -2.86
N THR A 29 14.28 3.73 -2.13
CA THR A 29 14.61 3.13 -0.82
C THR A 29 13.43 3.17 0.16
N CYS A 30 12.61 4.22 0.11
CA CYS A 30 11.44 4.33 0.98
C CYS A 30 10.31 3.34 0.63
N TYR A 31 10.26 2.82 -0.61
CA TYR A 31 9.33 1.74 -0.96
C TYR A 31 9.73 0.45 -0.25
N THR A 32 11.01 0.07 -0.32
CA THR A 32 11.54 -1.12 0.34
C THR A 32 11.36 -1.05 1.86
N ILE A 33 11.63 0.11 2.47
CA ILE A 33 11.42 0.31 3.91
C ILE A 33 9.94 0.13 4.27
N ASN A 34 9.02 0.71 3.52
CA ASN A 34 7.58 0.58 3.79
C ASN A 34 7.06 -0.84 3.55
N LEU A 35 7.62 -1.57 2.57
CA LEU A 35 7.29 -2.96 2.30
C LEU A 35 7.72 -3.86 3.47
N VAL A 36 8.95 -3.69 3.97
CA VAL A 36 9.44 -4.41 5.13
C VAL A 36 8.58 -4.08 6.35
N LYS A 37 8.27 -2.80 6.60
CA LYS A 37 7.38 -2.36 7.69
C LYS A 37 6.00 -3.00 7.61
N HIS A 38 5.42 -3.08 6.42
CA HIS A 38 4.14 -3.76 6.20
C HIS A 38 4.18 -5.22 6.64
N LYS A 39 5.26 -5.93 6.29
CA LYS A 39 5.44 -7.34 6.63
C LYS A 39 5.71 -7.53 8.12
N VAL A 40 6.65 -6.79 8.72
CA VAL A 40 7.00 -6.99 10.14
C VAL A 40 5.90 -6.53 11.09
N TYR A 41 5.09 -5.55 10.70
CA TYR A 41 3.94 -5.11 11.50
C TYR A 41 2.66 -5.92 11.25
N GLY A 42 2.70 -6.89 10.33
CA GLY A 42 1.53 -7.70 9.94
C GLY A 42 0.40 -6.87 9.33
N LEU A 43 0.75 -5.72 8.72
CA LEU A 43 -0.20 -4.84 8.05
C LEU A 43 -0.54 -5.35 6.65
N ASP A 44 0.27 -6.23 6.06
CA ASP A 44 0.03 -6.84 4.74
C ASP A 44 -1.27 -7.67 4.66
N LYS A 45 -1.82 -8.06 5.82
CA LYS A 45 -3.13 -8.72 5.94
C LYS A 45 -4.30 -7.74 5.77
N PHE A 46 -4.10 -6.49 6.14
CA PHE A 46 -5.15 -5.47 6.20
C PHE A 46 -5.01 -4.40 5.12
N TYR A 47 -3.79 -4.14 4.64
CA TYR A 47 -3.51 -3.09 3.67
C TYR A 47 -2.66 -3.59 2.50
N THR A 48 -2.93 -3.02 1.34
CA THR A 48 -2.09 -3.12 0.14
C THR A 48 -1.08 -1.98 0.16
N ASN A 49 0.20 -2.32 0.00
CA ASN A 49 1.27 -1.33 -0.19
C ASN A 49 1.20 -0.84 -1.64
N PHE A 50 0.50 0.27 -1.86
CA PHE A 50 0.22 0.80 -3.18
C PHE A 50 1.37 1.69 -3.64
N ASP A 51 1.91 1.36 -4.81
CA ASP A 51 2.93 2.14 -5.49
C ASP A 51 2.27 3.18 -6.42
N PRO A 52 2.39 4.49 -6.12
CA PRO A 52 1.83 5.53 -7.00
C PRO A 52 2.52 5.58 -8.38
N GLY A 53 3.70 4.97 -8.56
CA GLY A 53 4.38 4.89 -9.85
C GLY A 53 3.77 3.87 -10.82
N LEU A 54 3.12 2.82 -10.31
CA LEU A 54 2.44 1.79 -11.11
C LEU A 54 1.04 2.21 -11.57
N GLY A 55 0.41 3.20 -10.91
CA GLY A 55 -0.97 3.66 -11.19
C GLY A 55 -1.14 4.69 -12.32
N GLY A 56 -0.20 4.77 -13.27
CA GLY A 56 -0.28 5.69 -14.42
C GLY A 56 0.17 7.13 -14.16
N ALA A 57 0.70 7.46 -12.98
CA ALA A 57 1.18 8.81 -12.67
C ALA A 57 2.58 9.13 -13.27
N LEU A 58 3.38 8.11 -13.62
CA LEU A 58 4.73 8.29 -14.20
C LEU A 58 4.88 7.74 -15.62
N MET A 59 3.86 7.09 -16.19
CA MET A 59 3.88 6.57 -17.57
C MET A 59 3.32 7.61 -18.56
N ARG A 60 3.86 8.83 -18.50
CA ARG A 60 3.73 9.89 -19.52
C ARG A 60 5.09 10.55 -19.77
N LEU A 61 6.09 9.73 -20.09
CA LEU A 61 7.28 10.17 -20.80
C LEU A 61 7.34 9.44 -22.14
#